data_AF-A0A7C4SR66-F1
#
_entry.id   AF-A0A7C4SR66-F1
#
_cell.length_a   1.000
_cell.length_b   1.000
_cell.length_c   1.000
_cell.angle_alpha   90.00
_cell.angle_beta   90.00
_cell.angle_gamma   90.00
#
_symmetry.space_group_name_H-M   'P 1'
#
loop_
_entity.id
_entity.type
_entity.pdbx_description
1 polymer ?
#
loop_
_entity_poly.entity_id
_entity_poly.type
_entity_poly.pdbx_seq_one_letter_code
_entity_poly.pdbx_strand_id
1 'polypeptide(L)'
;MSAQVYGQHILHNWSETYRLALPIYGKTDPLSPDYYVKLHRNEYQATLMINTYYMDGDLVPQIALAADYRNAWYLEPSIKYRYGNFELLLKYQFIDGNFTGIGIFRDRDQALMRITYLFP
;
A
#
# COMPACT_ATOMS: atom_id res chain seq x y z
N MET A 1 1.53 17.62 -2.37
CA MET A 1 1.20 16.81 -1.16
C MET A 1 -0.29 16.58 -1.12
N SER A 2 -0.70 15.33 -0.93
CA SER A 2 -2.09 14.95 -0.68
C SER A 2 -2.15 13.92 0.45
N ALA A 3 -3.19 13.99 1.26
CA ALA A 3 -3.47 13.03 2.32
C ALA A 3 -4.94 12.64 2.24
N GLN A 4 -5.25 11.37 2.45
CA GLN A 4 -6.61 10.85 2.45
C GLN A 4 -6.75 9.82 3.56
N VAL A 5 -7.88 9.85 4.27
CA VAL A 5 -8.24 8.84 5.27
C VAL A 5 -9.58 8.26 4.86
N TYR A 6 -9.61 6.94 4.74
CA TYR A 6 -10.82 6.17 4.52
C TYR A 6 -11.08 5.30 5.75
N GLY A 7 -12.34 5.06 6.07
CA GLY A 7 -12.67 4.16 7.16
C GLY A 7 -14.08 3.63 7.06
N GLN A 8 -14.30 2.49 7.71
CA GLN A 8 -15.60 1.88 7.85
C GLN A 8 -15.95 1.73 9.34
N HIS A 9 -17.20 2.03 9.65
CA HIS A 9 -17.78 1.85 10.97
C HIS A 9 -19.00 0.93 10.85
N ILE A 10 -18.97 -0.19 11.58
CA ILE A 10 -20.07 -1.16 11.54
C ILE A 10 -21.14 -0.74 12.56
N LEU A 11 -22.24 -0.17 12.04
CA LEU A 11 -23.28 0.56 12.80
C LEU A 11 -24.21 -0.33 13.67
N HIS A 12 -24.41 -1.61 13.34
CA HIS A 12 -25.35 -2.46 14.08
C HIS A 12 -24.97 -3.94 14.08
N ASN A 13 -25.28 -4.65 15.17
CA ASN A 13 -25.02 -6.08 15.39
C ASN A 13 -23.56 -6.54 15.40
N TRP A 14 -22.56 -5.64 15.54
CA TRP A 14 -21.16 -6.06 15.68
C TRP A 14 -20.98 -7.07 16.83
N SER A 15 -20.51 -8.26 16.46
CA SER A 15 -20.22 -9.40 17.34
C SER A 15 -18.78 -9.86 17.09
N GLU A 16 -18.13 -10.46 18.09
CA GLU A 16 -16.76 -11.01 17.95
C GLU A 16 -16.64 -12.15 16.92
N THR A 17 -17.77 -12.59 16.36
CA THR A 17 -17.88 -13.57 15.28
C THR A 17 -17.64 -13.00 13.88
N TYR A 18 -17.63 -11.67 13.68
CA TYR A 18 -17.31 -11.11 12.36
C TYR A 18 -15.87 -11.42 11.98
N ARG A 19 -15.74 -12.22 10.93
CA ARG A 19 -14.49 -12.77 10.44
C ARG A 19 -14.41 -12.55 8.93
N LEU A 20 -13.29 -12.01 8.47
CA LEU A 20 -12.97 -12.01 7.04
C LEU A 20 -12.14 -13.24 6.72
N ALA A 21 -12.52 -13.93 5.64
CA ALA A 21 -11.68 -14.97 5.06
C ALA A 21 -10.42 -14.31 4.48
N LEU A 22 -9.25 -14.88 4.76
CA LEU A 22 -8.00 -14.45 4.14
C LEU A 22 -7.81 -15.17 2.81
N PRO A 23 -7.90 -14.48 1.65
CA PRO A 23 -7.89 -15.15 0.35
C PRO A 23 -6.50 -15.65 -0.09
N ILE A 24 -5.41 -15.31 0.63
CA ILE A 24 -4.03 -15.43 0.10
C ILE A 24 -3.16 -16.47 0.80
N TYR A 25 -3.50 -16.88 2.02
CA TYR A 25 -2.90 -18.08 2.59
C TYR A 25 -3.78 -19.28 2.22
N GLY A 26 -3.29 -20.13 1.33
CA GLY A 26 -3.94 -21.35 0.85
C GLY A 26 -4.16 -22.44 1.91
N LYS A 27 -4.36 -22.08 3.18
CA LYS A 27 -4.93 -22.98 4.17
C LYS A 27 -6.38 -23.19 3.78
N THR A 28 -6.66 -24.34 3.17
CA THR A 28 -8.01 -24.76 2.76
C THR A 28 -8.86 -25.29 3.92
N ASP A 29 -8.31 -25.34 5.13
CA ASP A 29 -9.00 -25.83 6.31
C ASP A 29 -9.73 -24.69 7.06
N PRO A 30 -11.07 -24.62 6.97
CA PRO A 30 -11.87 -23.63 7.69
C PRO A 30 -11.83 -23.77 9.22
N LEU A 31 -11.23 -24.84 9.76
CA LEU A 31 -11.00 -25.00 11.20
C LEU A 31 -9.65 -24.42 11.67
N SER A 32 -8.77 -24.02 10.76
CA SER A 32 -7.49 -23.45 11.14
C SER A 32 -7.67 -22.07 11.83
N PRO A 33 -7.01 -21.80 12.97
CA PRO A 33 -7.15 -20.54 13.69
C PRO A 33 -6.80 -19.30 12.85
N ASP A 34 -5.98 -19.50 11.81
CA ASP A 34 -5.48 -18.45 10.91
C ASP A 34 -6.37 -18.24 9.67
N TYR A 35 -7.42 -19.03 9.46
CA TYR A 35 -8.29 -18.92 8.28
C TYR A 35 -9.14 -17.64 8.27
N TYR A 36 -9.43 -17.14 9.47
CA TYR A 36 -10.36 -16.05 9.71
C TYR A 36 -9.71 -14.95 10.54
N VAL A 37 -9.75 -13.70 10.06
CA VAL A 37 -9.30 -12.56 10.85
C VAL A 37 -10.48 -11.81 11.44
N LYS A 38 -10.42 -11.56 12.75
CA LYS A 38 -11.44 -10.76 13.47
C LYS A 38 -11.50 -9.35 12.90
N LEU A 39 -12.70 -8.94 12.50
CA LEU A 39 -13.01 -7.58 12.08
C LEU A 39 -13.17 -6.67 13.29
N HIS A 40 -12.39 -5.59 13.33
CA HIS A 40 -12.58 -4.56 14.34
C HIS A 40 -13.80 -3.73 13.97
N ARG A 41 -14.54 -3.24 14.97
CA ARG A 41 -15.76 -2.43 14.77
C ARG A 41 -15.47 -1.16 13.96
N ASN A 42 -14.28 -0.61 14.18
CA ASN A 42 -13.78 0.57 13.51
C ASN A 42 -12.52 0.18 12.75
N GLU A 43 -12.52 0.46 11.45
CA GLU A 43 -11.34 0.26 10.62
C GLU A 43 -11.05 1.56 9.88
N TYR A 44 -9.79 1.96 9.91
CA TYR A 44 -9.33 3.18 9.28
C TYR A 44 -8.03 2.89 8.55
N GLN A 45 -7.94 3.45 7.35
CA GLN A 45 -6.77 3.42 6.52
C GLN A 45 -6.42 4.86 6.16
N ALA A 46 -5.18 5.25 6.45
CA ALA A 46 -4.63 6.52 6.08
C ALA A 46 -3.66 6.35 4.92
N THR A 47 -3.69 7.28 3.97
CA THR A 47 -2.74 7.38 2.88
C THR A 47 -2.19 8.79 2.82
N LEU A 48 -0.90 8.89 2.53
CA LEU A 48 -0.16 10.13 2.43
C LEU A 48 0.75 10.05 1.22
N MET A 49 0.70 11.06 0.36
CA MET A 49 1.58 11.18 -0.79
C MET A 49 2.25 12.55 -0.79
N ILE A 50 3.58 12.53 -0.75
CA ILE A 50 4.43 13.71 -0.79
C ILE A 50 5.22 13.66 -2.10
N ASN A 51 5.24 14.75 -2.84
CA ASN A 51 6.01 14.89 -4.05
C ASN A 51 6.61 16.30 -4.11
N THR A 52 7.79 16.40 -4.70
CA THR A 52 8.50 17.67 -4.88
C THR A 52 9.00 17.75 -6.31
N TYR A 53 9.08 18.97 -6.85
CA TYR A 53 9.61 19.21 -8.19
C TYR A 53 10.93 19.95 -8.06
N TYR A 54 11.95 19.43 -8.74
CA TYR A 54 13.26 20.06 -8.90
C TYR A 54 13.58 20.17 -10.40
N MET A 55 14.51 21.06 -10.75
CA MET A 55 14.97 21.24 -12.14
C MET A 55 13.81 21.46 -13.12
N ASP A 56 12.91 22.40 -12.79
CA ASP A 56 11.71 22.69 -13.59
C ASP A 56 10.80 21.48 -13.88
N GLY A 57 10.88 20.45 -13.03
CA GLY A 57 10.08 19.22 -13.15
C GLY A 57 10.81 18.05 -13.82
N ASP A 58 12.07 18.22 -14.19
CA ASP A 58 12.90 17.13 -14.71
C ASP A 58 13.27 16.12 -13.62
N LEU A 59 13.34 16.53 -12.34
CA LEU A 59 13.54 15.62 -11.22
C LEU A 59 12.33 15.68 -10.28
N VAL A 60 11.63 14.56 -10.14
CA VAL A 60 10.42 14.43 -9.32
C VAL A 60 10.58 13.28 -8.33
N PRO A 61 11.14 13.52 -7.14
CA PRO A 61 11.05 12.60 -6.03
C PRO A 61 9.62 12.57 -5.47
N GLN A 62 9.15 11.39 -5.12
CA GLN A 62 7.87 11.15 -4.49
C GLN A 62 7.98 10.05 -3.44
N ILE A 63 7.25 10.22 -2.33
CA ILE A 63 7.08 9.21 -1.30
C ILE A 63 5.57 9.01 -1.12
N ALA A 64 5.12 7.76 -1.26
CA ALA A 64 3.78 7.34 -0.87
C ALA A 64 3.86 6.50 0.40
N LEU A 65 2.96 6.77 1.34
CA LEU A 65 2.82 6.10 2.62
C LEU A 65 1.37 5.68 2.77
N ALA A 66 1.15 4.48 3.29
CA ALA A 66 -0.18 4.08 3.74
C ALA A 66 -0.06 3.31 5.04
N ALA A 67 -1.03 3.47 5.93
CA ALA A 67 -1.10 2.74 7.19
C ALA A 67 -2.55 2.36 7.48
N ASP A 68 -2.73 1.17 8.04
CA ASP A 68 -4.00 0.63 8.52
C ASP A 68 -3.97 0.59 10.05
N TYR A 69 -5.12 0.84 10.67
CA TYR A 69 -5.37 0.65 12.10
C TYR A 69 -4.97 -0.76 12.61
N ARG A 70 -4.90 -1.74 11.72
CA ARG A 70 -4.46 -3.11 12.01
C ARG A 70 -2.93 -3.31 12.05
N ASN A 71 -2.15 -2.25 12.20
CA ASN A 71 -0.69 -2.28 12.21
C ASN A 71 -0.09 -2.86 10.92
N ALA A 72 -0.64 -2.49 9.76
CA ALA A 72 -0.01 -2.71 8.47
C ALA A 72 0.37 -1.37 7.86
N TRP A 73 1.56 -1.27 7.27
CA TRP A 73 2.06 -0.05 6.66
C TRP A 73 2.79 -0.33 5.34
N TYR A 74 2.74 0.66 4.46
CA TYR A 74 3.29 0.66 3.12
C TYR A 74 4.10 1.93 2.93
N LEU A 75 5.26 1.78 2.31
CA LEU A 75 6.16 2.86 1.95
C LEU A 75 6.65 2.63 0.51
N GLU A 76 6.36 3.57 -0.38
CA GLU A 76 6.87 3.60 -1.75
C GLU A 76 7.64 4.89 -2.01
N PRO A 77 8.96 4.92 -1.81
CA PRO A 77 9.81 5.93 -2.40
C PRO A 77 9.91 5.72 -3.92
N SER A 78 9.90 6.83 -4.64
CA SER A 78 10.09 6.86 -6.09
C SER A 78 10.83 8.11 -6.53
N ILE A 79 11.58 7.97 -7.61
CA ILE A 79 12.28 9.07 -8.27
C ILE A 79 11.98 8.94 -9.75
N LYS A 80 11.48 10.03 -10.33
CA LYS A 80 11.38 10.19 -11.77
C LYS A 80 12.39 11.24 -12.22
N TYR A 81 13.20 10.92 -13.22
CA TYR A 81 14.19 11.82 -13.80
C TYR A 81 14.04 11.88 -15.32
N ARG A 82 13.99 13.08 -15.88
CA ARG A 82 13.92 13.33 -17.31
C ARG A 82 15.20 14.01 -17.78
N TYR A 83 15.72 13.54 -18.90
CA TYR A 83 16.85 14.16 -19.59
C TYR A 83 16.63 14.10 -21.11
N GLY A 84 16.23 15.23 -21.69
CA GLY A 84 15.81 15.30 -23.09
C GLY A 84 14.67 14.32 -23.37
N ASN A 85 14.90 13.39 -24.30
CA ASN A 85 13.92 12.38 -24.71
C ASN A 85 13.90 11.14 -23.79
N PHE A 86 14.79 11.06 -22.79
CA PHE A 86 14.83 9.95 -21.85
C PHE A 86 14.06 10.27 -20.57
N GLU A 87 13.32 9.29 -20.07
CA GLU A 87 12.69 9.33 -18.75
C GLU A 87 13.04 8.05 -17.98
N LEU A 88 13.69 8.21 -16.83
CA LEU A 88 13.97 7.17 -15.87
C LEU A 88 12.94 7.24 -14.74
N LEU A 89 12.36 6.10 -14.39
CA LEU A 89 11.54 5.93 -13.20
C LEU A 89 12.14 4.82 -12.35
N LEU A 90 12.49 5.15 -11.11
CA LEU A 90 12.88 4.20 -10.08
C LEU A 90 11.81 4.20 -8.99
N LYS A 91 11.35 3.02 -8.59
CA LYS A 91 10.40 2.83 -7.48
C LYS A 91 10.84 1.65 -6.63
N TYR A 92 10.63 1.77 -5.33
CA TYR A 92 10.75 0.66 -4.40
C TYR A 92 9.50 0.62 -3.54
N GLN A 93 8.92 -0.56 -3.35
CA GLN A 93 7.76 -0.79 -2.50
C GLN A 93 8.17 -1.65 -1.33
N PHE A 94 7.90 -1.15 -0.14
CA PHE A 94 8.06 -1.86 1.12
C PHE A 94 6.70 -1.98 1.80
N ILE A 95 6.37 -3.17 2.28
CA ILE A 95 5.12 -3.44 2.99
C ILE A 95 5.45 -4.23 4.23
N ASP A 96 4.93 -3.82 5.38
CA ASP A 96 5.11 -4.54 6.63
C ASP A 96 3.84 -4.52 7.50
N GLY A 97 3.74 -5.47 8.43
CA GLY A 97 2.64 -5.60 9.38
C GLY A 97 1.78 -6.84 9.22
N ASN A 98 0.55 -6.80 9.73
CA ASN A 98 -0.33 -7.98 9.77
C ASN A 98 -0.82 -8.39 8.37
N PHE A 99 -1.10 -9.68 8.15
CA PHE A 99 -1.54 -10.27 6.87
C PHE A 99 -2.96 -9.86 6.42
N THR A 100 -3.41 -8.66 6.74
CA THR A 100 -4.74 -8.14 6.41
C THR A 100 -4.65 -6.77 5.76
N GLY A 101 -5.61 -6.45 4.89
CA GLY A 101 -5.61 -5.19 4.16
C GLY A 101 -4.36 -5.05 3.30
N ILE A 102 -3.58 -4.00 3.55
CA ILE A 102 -2.33 -3.72 2.81
C ILE A 102 -1.25 -4.78 3.09
N GLY A 103 -1.17 -5.29 4.33
CA GLY A 103 -0.12 -6.21 4.76
C GLY A 103 -0.26 -7.64 4.22
N ILE A 104 -1.34 -7.92 3.47
CA ILE A 104 -1.45 -9.11 2.62
C ILE A 104 -0.21 -9.28 1.70
N PHE A 105 0.38 -8.17 1.26
CA PHE A 105 1.54 -8.15 0.36
C PHE A 105 2.87 -7.91 1.09
N ARG A 106 2.90 -8.05 2.43
CA ARG A 106 4.12 -7.81 3.24
C ARG A 106 5.35 -8.55 2.73
N ASP A 107 5.20 -9.81 2.36
CA ASP A 107 6.35 -10.63 1.96
C ASP A 107 6.81 -10.35 0.50
N ARG A 108 6.27 -9.28 -0.12
CA ARG A 108 6.49 -8.95 -1.53
C ARG A 108 7.02 -7.53 -1.70
N ASP A 109 8.21 -7.30 -1.17
CA ASP A 109 9.00 -6.13 -1.55
C ASP A 109 9.30 -6.17 -3.06
N GLN A 110 9.15 -5.01 -3.72
CA GLN A 110 9.30 -4.90 -5.17
C GLN A 110 10.14 -3.68 -5.53
N ALA A 111 11.11 -3.89 -6.42
CA ALA A 111 11.85 -2.81 -7.06
C ALA A 111 11.44 -2.73 -8.53
N LEU A 112 11.16 -1.53 -9.02
CA LEU A 112 10.86 -1.26 -10.42
C LEU A 112 11.81 -0.20 -10.95
N MET A 113 12.47 -0.53 -12.06
CA MET A 113 13.21 0.42 -12.88
C MET A 113 12.59 0.44 -14.27
N ARG A 114 12.25 1.62 -14.77
CA ARG A 114 11.74 1.84 -16.11
C ARG A 114 12.55 2.93 -16.79
N ILE A 115 13.01 2.65 -18.01
CA ILE A 115 13.64 3.62 -18.89
C ILE A 115 12.73 3.76 -20.11
N THR A 116 12.31 4.98 -20.38
CA THR A 116 11.48 5.34 -21.52
C THR A 116 12.27 6.27 -22.44
N TYR A 117 12.17 6.05 -23.75
CA TYR A 117 12.67 6.98 -24.75
C TYR A 117 11.50 7.46 -25.60
N LEU A 118 11.30 8.79 -25.68
CA LEU A 118 10.30 9.40 -26.54
C LEU A 118 10.91 9.68 -27.91
N PHE A 119 10.35 9.07 -28.95
CA PHE A 119 10.70 9.43 -30.32
C PHE A 119 10.05 10.78 -30.67
N PRO A 120 10.74 11.63 -31.45
CA PRO A 120 10.16 12.85 -32.00
C PRO A 120 9.07 12.55 -33.04
#